data_AF-A0ABD3MC84-F1
#
_entry.id   AF-A0ABD3MC84-F1
#
_cell.length_a   1.000
_cell.length_b   1.000
_cell.length_c   1.000
_cell.angle_alpha   90.00
_cell.angle_beta   90.00
_cell.angle_gamma   90.00
#
_symmetry.space_group_name_H-M   'P 1'
#
loop_
_entity.id
_entity.type
_entity.pdbx_description
1 polymer ?
#
loop_
_entity_poly.entity_id
_entity_poly.type
_entity_poly.pdbx_seq_one_letter_code
_entity_poly.pdbx_strand_id
1 'polypeptide(L)'
;MSRQSHSNISMEGGGMGSDHEDDDEDERRCKNRERNKEHARKTRARKKEQLETLRTRMNELEEENRLLRQSIQECGVASILLGLSGTGGSSCSGENDEILSNADATTSSSLEPNAEPRLSGGKRMRFLSLDEEEPIPQMELNIRGQVTLVGGSGREGKTQINWKTGVYIDEKCKLQQLSKSELETLRRERNRMHAKMTRDRKRCFIASLKRVISKLEEDNQHLRETLERYRATDDHSPDEEKKAESEAEDNPKIAAQELSNSTHSSAFNSSMYTIG
;
A
#
# COMPACT_ATOMS: atom_id res chain seq x y z
N MET A 1 54.76 -6.44 1.23
CA MET A 1 54.40 -5.26 0.42
C MET A 1 54.92 -4.02 1.14
N SER A 2 56.07 -3.51 0.68
CA SER A 2 56.81 -2.40 1.27
C SER A 2 56.03 -1.09 1.17
N ARG A 3 55.94 -0.35 2.28
CA ARG A 3 55.51 1.04 2.28
C ARG A 3 56.70 1.92 1.92
N GLN A 4 56.59 2.59 0.79
CA GLN A 4 57.59 3.52 0.27
C GLN A 4 57.49 4.84 1.04
N SER A 5 58.60 5.24 1.65
CA SER A 5 58.79 6.52 2.32
C SER A 5 58.84 7.64 1.28
N HIS A 6 57.92 8.61 1.36
CA HIS A 6 58.03 9.84 0.60
C HIS A 6 58.70 10.91 1.46
N SER A 7 59.78 11.44 0.91
CA SER A 7 60.69 12.45 1.44
C SER A 7 60.02 13.82 1.63
N ASN A 8 60.39 14.46 2.74
CA ASN A 8 60.15 15.87 3.05
C ASN A 8 60.58 16.78 1.89
N ILE A 9 59.67 17.63 1.42
CA ILE A 9 60.00 18.81 0.62
C ILE A 9 59.76 20.04 1.50
N SER A 10 60.85 20.65 1.97
CA SER A 10 60.81 21.95 2.63
C SER A 10 60.59 23.02 1.55
N MET A 11 59.40 23.62 1.54
CA MET A 11 59.13 24.88 0.86
C MET A 11 58.97 25.96 1.94
N GLU A 12 60.08 26.65 2.24
CA GLU A 12 60.00 28.01 2.76
C GLU A 12 59.58 28.91 1.60
N GLY A 13 58.33 29.40 1.62
CA GLY A 13 57.74 30.22 0.57
C GLY A 13 56.81 31.26 1.18
N GLY A 14 57.06 32.52 0.83
CA GLY A 14 56.52 33.74 1.43
C GLY A 14 55.00 33.78 1.66
N GLY A 15 54.64 34.29 2.84
CA GLY A 15 53.28 34.70 3.17
C GLY A 15 52.91 35.99 2.44
N MET A 16 52.04 35.88 1.43
CA MET A 16 51.34 37.02 0.82
C MET A 16 50.10 36.62 -0.01
N GLY A 17 49.41 35.52 0.32
CA GLY A 17 48.29 34.97 -0.46
C GLY A 17 47.03 34.57 0.31
N SER A 18 46.84 35.00 1.56
CA SER A 18 45.76 34.47 2.41
C SER A 18 44.35 34.98 2.07
N ASP A 19 44.19 36.28 1.80
CA ASP A 19 42.84 36.87 1.75
C ASP A 19 42.07 36.52 0.45
N HIS A 20 42.78 36.25 -0.66
CA HIS A 20 42.11 36.00 -1.95
C HIS A 20 41.64 34.53 -2.11
N GLU A 21 42.33 33.57 -1.48
CA GLU A 21 41.96 32.14 -1.51
C GLU A 21 40.77 31.82 -0.60
N ASP A 22 40.65 32.52 0.53
CA ASP A 22 39.51 32.41 1.45
C ASP A 22 38.20 32.92 0.81
N ASP A 23 38.26 34.02 0.06
CA ASP A 23 37.13 34.54 -0.72
C ASP A 23 36.66 33.52 -1.79
N ASP A 24 37.59 32.85 -2.48
CA ASP A 24 37.28 31.81 -3.47
C ASP A 24 36.74 30.52 -2.82
N GLU A 25 37.19 30.17 -1.61
CA GLU A 25 36.62 29.07 -0.82
C GLU A 25 35.19 29.36 -0.38
N ASP A 26 34.93 30.56 0.11
CA ASP A 26 33.61 30.96 0.56
C ASP A 26 32.63 31.13 -0.60
N GLU A 27 33.09 31.60 -1.76
CA GLU A 27 32.28 31.63 -2.98
C GLU A 27 31.91 30.20 -3.43
N ARG A 28 32.87 29.27 -3.41
CA ARG A 28 32.62 27.83 -3.68
C ARG A 28 31.64 27.22 -2.69
N ARG A 29 31.76 27.54 -1.39
CA ARG A 29 30.83 27.08 -0.35
C ARG A 29 29.43 27.65 -0.57
N CYS A 30 29.31 28.92 -0.95
CA CYS A 30 28.04 29.57 -1.26
C CYS A 30 27.35 28.91 -2.47
N LYS A 31 28.06 28.75 -3.60
CA LYS A 31 27.57 28.05 -4.79
C LYS A 31 27.14 26.62 -4.48
N ASN A 32 27.87 25.91 -3.62
CA ASN A 32 27.50 24.55 -3.20
C ASN A 32 26.22 24.54 -2.32
N ARG A 33 26.08 25.48 -1.39
CA ARG A 33 24.85 25.65 -0.58
C ARG A 33 23.64 25.94 -1.46
N GLU A 34 23.81 26.79 -2.47
CA GLU A 34 22.76 27.11 -3.43
C GLU A 34 22.34 25.90 -4.26
N ARG A 35 23.30 25.17 -4.85
CA ARG A 35 23.02 23.92 -5.57
C ARG A 35 22.31 22.89 -4.69
N ASN A 36 22.75 22.74 -3.44
CA ASN A 36 22.09 21.84 -2.48
C ASN A 36 20.65 22.28 -2.18
N LYS A 37 20.42 23.59 -1.99
CA LYS A 37 19.09 24.16 -1.77
C LYS A 37 18.18 23.89 -2.96
N GLU A 38 18.65 24.07 -4.18
CA GLU A 38 17.90 23.77 -5.39
C GLU A 38 17.61 22.27 -5.53
N HIS A 39 18.62 21.42 -5.38
CA HIS A 39 18.46 19.97 -5.44
C HIS A 39 17.46 19.47 -4.37
N ALA A 40 17.48 20.06 -3.18
CA ALA A 40 16.52 19.78 -2.13
C ALA A 40 15.09 20.20 -2.52
N ARG A 41 14.90 21.36 -3.15
CA ARG A 41 13.60 21.80 -3.69
C ARG A 41 13.09 20.82 -4.75
N LYS A 42 13.91 20.52 -5.77
CA LYS A 42 13.53 19.61 -6.87
C LYS A 42 13.20 18.21 -6.36
N THR A 43 13.98 17.68 -5.42
CA THR A 43 13.72 16.38 -4.80
C THR A 43 12.42 16.39 -3.98
N ARG A 44 12.13 17.48 -3.26
CA ARG A 44 10.87 17.62 -2.52
C ARG A 44 9.67 17.71 -3.46
N ALA A 45 9.77 18.48 -4.54
CA ALA A 45 8.72 18.62 -5.55
C ALA A 45 8.39 17.26 -6.19
N ARG A 46 9.40 16.56 -6.71
CA ARG A 46 9.22 15.22 -7.29
C ARG A 46 8.57 14.23 -6.32
N LYS A 47 9.00 14.22 -5.06
CA LYS A 47 8.42 13.32 -4.03
C LYS A 47 7.00 13.71 -3.65
N LYS A 48 6.67 15.01 -3.69
CA LYS A 48 5.32 15.51 -3.45
C LYS A 48 4.39 15.06 -4.58
N GLU A 49 4.81 15.27 -5.83
CA GLU A 49 4.09 14.84 -7.03
C GLU A 49 3.83 13.33 -7.01
N GLN A 50 4.85 12.50 -6.77
CA GLN A 50 4.67 11.04 -6.63
C GLN A 50 3.64 10.66 -5.56
N LEU A 51 3.60 11.39 -4.43
CA LEU A 51 2.64 11.13 -3.37
C LEU A 51 1.22 11.58 -3.76
N GLU A 52 1.10 12.69 -4.49
CA GLU A 52 -0.17 13.16 -5.05
C GLU A 52 -0.71 12.16 -6.08
N THR A 53 0.11 11.66 -7.00
CA THR A 53 -0.30 10.62 -7.96
C THR A 53 -0.85 9.37 -7.28
N LEU A 54 -0.18 8.88 -6.22
CA LEU A 54 -0.67 7.73 -5.46
C LEU A 54 -2.02 8.01 -4.79
N ARG A 55 -2.20 9.21 -4.23
CA ARG A 55 -3.47 9.60 -3.61
C ARG A 55 -4.59 9.73 -4.64
N THR A 56 -4.33 10.36 -5.77
CA THR A 56 -5.31 10.47 -6.85
C THR A 56 -5.73 9.08 -7.32
N ARG A 57 -4.77 8.17 -7.55
CA ARG A 57 -5.06 6.80 -7.96
C ARG A 57 -5.90 6.03 -6.93
N MET A 58 -5.59 6.18 -5.63
CA MET A 58 -6.39 5.60 -4.55
C MET A 58 -7.84 6.10 -4.61
N ASN A 59 -8.04 7.43 -4.69
CA ASN A 59 -9.37 8.02 -4.72
C ASN A 59 -10.18 7.60 -5.96
N GLU A 60 -9.56 7.52 -7.13
CA GLU A 60 -10.19 7.03 -8.37
C GLU A 60 -10.68 5.59 -8.21
N LEU A 61 -9.87 4.72 -7.59
CA LEU A 61 -10.24 3.34 -7.36
C LEU A 61 -11.34 3.18 -6.31
N GLU A 62 -11.33 4.01 -5.26
CA GLU A 62 -12.42 4.04 -4.27
C GLU A 62 -13.74 4.48 -4.90
N GLU A 63 -13.71 5.50 -5.76
CA GLU A 63 -14.89 5.95 -6.48
C GLU A 63 -15.40 4.88 -7.45
N GLU A 64 -14.51 4.24 -8.20
CA GLU A 64 -14.88 3.11 -9.04
C GLU A 64 -15.50 1.97 -8.22
N ASN A 65 -14.88 1.59 -7.09
CA ASN A 65 -15.38 0.53 -6.21
C ASN A 65 -16.83 0.82 -5.78
N ARG A 66 -17.09 2.08 -5.40
CA ARG A 66 -18.42 2.55 -5.02
C ARG A 66 -19.42 2.41 -6.18
N LEU A 67 -19.05 2.84 -7.38
CA LEU A 67 -19.93 2.75 -8.56
C LEU A 67 -20.22 1.30 -8.95
N LEU A 68 -19.21 0.43 -8.96
CA LEU A 68 -19.38 -0.99 -9.29
C LEU A 68 -20.29 -1.70 -8.29
N ARG A 69 -20.12 -1.44 -6.98
CA ARG A 69 -21.01 -1.97 -5.94
C ARG A 69 -22.45 -1.50 -6.13
N GLN A 70 -22.65 -0.22 -6.44
CA GLN A 70 -23.97 0.32 -6.73
C GLN A 70 -24.60 -0.38 -7.94
N SER A 71 -23.85 -0.56 -9.03
CA SER A 71 -24.35 -1.26 -10.22
C SER A 71 -24.74 -2.72 -9.94
N ILE A 72 -23.97 -3.44 -9.11
CA ILE A 72 -24.32 -4.82 -8.71
C ILE A 72 -25.62 -4.83 -7.90
N GLN A 73 -25.79 -3.86 -6.99
CA GLN A 73 -27.04 -3.71 -6.23
C GLN A 73 -28.23 -3.41 -7.14
N GLU A 74 -28.05 -2.54 -8.13
CA GLU A 74 -29.09 -2.21 -9.12
C GLU A 74 -29.47 -3.45 -9.96
N CYS A 75 -28.50 -4.26 -10.39
CA CYS A 75 -28.77 -5.55 -11.05
C CYS A 75 -29.57 -6.48 -10.14
N GLY A 76 -29.16 -6.64 -8.87
CA GLY A 76 -29.88 -7.49 -7.91
C GLY A 76 -31.32 -7.02 -7.65
N VAL A 77 -31.53 -5.71 -7.51
CA VAL A 77 -32.88 -5.13 -7.36
C VAL A 77 -33.71 -5.36 -8.62
N ALA A 78 -33.13 -5.19 -9.81
CA ALA A 78 -33.81 -5.44 -11.07
C ALA A 78 -34.25 -6.91 -11.20
N SER A 79 -33.38 -7.88 -10.85
CA SER A 79 -33.73 -9.30 -10.86
C SER A 79 -34.90 -9.62 -9.93
N ILE A 80 -34.94 -9.02 -8.72
CA ILE A 80 -36.08 -9.19 -7.79
C ILE A 80 -37.36 -8.59 -8.38
N LEU A 81 -37.30 -7.38 -8.90
CA LEU A 81 -38.47 -6.70 -9.47
C LEU A 81 -39.04 -7.45 -10.69
N LEU A 82 -38.18 -8.00 -11.54
CA LEU A 82 -38.58 -8.83 -12.67
C LEU A 82 -39.30 -10.11 -12.20
N GLY A 83 -38.74 -10.79 -11.19
CA GLY A 83 -39.35 -11.97 -10.58
C GLY A 83 -40.72 -11.67 -9.94
N LEU A 84 -40.89 -10.51 -9.31
CA LEU A 84 -42.18 -10.09 -8.76
C LEU A 84 -43.19 -9.72 -9.85
N SER A 85 -42.76 -9.02 -10.91
CA SER A 85 -43.64 -8.62 -12.02
C SER A 85 -44.15 -9.81 -12.86
N GLY A 86 -43.40 -10.91 -12.91
CA GLY A 86 -43.79 -12.14 -13.61
C GLY A 86 -44.92 -12.93 -12.94
N THR A 87 -45.24 -12.65 -11.67
CA THR A 87 -46.30 -13.37 -10.93
C THR A 87 -47.73 -12.89 -11.20
N GLY A 88 -47.92 -11.97 -12.15
CA GLY A 88 -49.23 -11.45 -12.55
C GLY A 88 -50.04 -12.33 -13.51
N GLY A 89 -49.51 -13.46 -14.01
CA GLY A 89 -50.25 -14.28 -14.96
C GLY A 89 -49.58 -15.59 -15.36
N SER A 90 -49.52 -16.57 -14.46
CA SER A 90 -49.75 -18.00 -14.75
C SER A 90 -49.50 -18.83 -13.48
N SER A 91 -50.47 -19.65 -13.11
CA SER A 91 -50.32 -20.72 -12.13
C SER A 91 -49.39 -21.84 -12.65
N CYS A 92 -48.69 -22.53 -11.72
CA CYS A 92 -47.90 -23.79 -11.83
C CYS A 92 -46.58 -23.68 -12.61
N SER A 93 -45.41 -24.22 -12.21
CA SER A 93 -44.94 -25.20 -11.22
C SER A 93 -43.48 -24.81 -10.88
N GLY A 94 -42.99 -24.94 -9.64
CA GLY A 94 -42.29 -26.14 -9.21
C GLY A 94 -40.79 -26.11 -9.57
N GLU A 95 -39.96 -25.99 -8.52
CA GLU A 95 -38.56 -26.41 -8.41
C GLU A 95 -37.45 -25.34 -8.62
N ASN A 96 -36.60 -25.25 -7.60
CA ASN A 96 -35.34 -24.51 -7.44
C ASN A 96 -35.43 -23.08 -6.91
N ASP A 97 -35.80 -22.95 -5.63
CA ASP A 97 -35.34 -21.84 -4.79
C ASP A 97 -34.52 -22.41 -3.63
N GLU A 98 -33.24 -22.65 -3.87
CA GLU A 98 -32.29 -23.02 -2.81
C GLU A 98 -30.93 -22.32 -2.98
N ILE A 99 -30.90 -21.01 -3.30
CA ILE A 99 -29.68 -20.20 -3.10
C ILE A 99 -30.03 -18.77 -2.65
N LEU A 100 -30.87 -18.60 -1.64
CA LEU A 100 -31.00 -17.30 -0.94
C LEU A 100 -31.24 -17.50 0.56
N SER A 101 -30.34 -18.23 1.22
CA SER A 101 -30.25 -18.25 2.68
C SER A 101 -28.80 -18.21 3.14
N ASN A 102 -28.18 -17.04 2.94
CA ASN A 102 -27.11 -16.55 3.80
C ASN A 102 -27.32 -15.05 4.02
N ALA A 103 -28.52 -14.72 4.50
CA ALA A 103 -28.73 -13.52 5.30
C ALA A 103 -28.23 -13.84 6.71
N ASP A 104 -26.94 -13.59 6.93
CA ASP A 104 -26.35 -13.56 8.27
C ASP A 104 -27.02 -12.42 9.06
N ALA A 105 -27.90 -12.81 9.99
CA ALA A 105 -28.48 -11.96 11.00
C ALA A 105 -28.05 -12.44 12.37
N THR A 106 -26.76 -12.36 12.70
CA THR A 106 -26.24 -12.34 14.08
C THR A 106 -24.84 -11.72 14.05
N THR A 107 -24.64 -10.42 14.09
CA THR A 107 -24.50 -9.70 15.37
C THR A 107 -24.27 -8.21 15.10
N SER A 108 -24.94 -7.39 15.90
CA SER A 108 -24.67 -5.98 16.12
C SER A 108 -23.19 -5.74 16.47
N SER A 109 -22.41 -5.28 15.50
CA SER A 109 -21.15 -4.59 15.73
C SER A 109 -21.14 -3.33 14.87
N SER A 110 -21.53 -2.24 15.52
CA SER A 110 -21.04 -0.88 15.31
C SER A 110 -20.54 -0.54 13.92
N LEU A 111 -21.33 0.28 13.23
CA LEU A 111 -20.91 1.21 12.19
C LEU A 111 -19.47 1.69 12.44
N GLU A 112 -18.49 1.17 11.71
CA GLU A 112 -17.24 1.90 11.49
C GLU A 112 -17.34 2.51 10.09
N PRO A 113 -17.63 3.82 10.00
CA PRO A 113 -17.73 4.49 8.74
C PRO A 113 -16.31 4.63 8.20
N ASN A 114 -16.10 4.15 6.97
CA ASN A 114 -15.06 4.61 6.07
C ASN A 114 -13.66 4.67 6.70
N ALA A 115 -12.80 3.72 6.33
CA ALA A 115 -11.35 3.89 6.47
C ALA A 115 -10.84 4.98 5.51
N GLU A 116 -11.47 6.16 5.53
CA GLU A 116 -10.77 7.40 5.27
C GLU A 116 -9.47 7.34 6.08
N PRO A 117 -8.32 7.68 5.48
CA PRO A 117 -7.11 7.86 6.25
C PRO A 117 -7.41 8.97 7.26
N ARG A 118 -7.80 8.61 8.50
CA ARG A 118 -8.06 9.54 9.57
C ARG A 118 -6.76 10.25 9.88
N LEU A 119 -6.56 11.35 9.17
CA LEU A 119 -5.52 12.30 9.46
C LEU A 119 -5.90 12.89 10.82
N SER A 120 -5.39 12.29 11.89
CA SER A 120 -5.65 12.76 13.26
C SER A 120 -5.44 14.27 13.32
N GLY A 121 -6.54 15.00 13.57
CA GLY A 121 -6.64 16.46 13.57
C GLY A 121 -5.91 17.10 14.76
N GLY A 122 -4.61 16.89 14.85
CA GLY A 122 -3.71 17.58 15.76
C GLY A 122 -2.83 18.58 15.00
N LYS A 123 -2.30 19.58 15.72
CA LYS A 123 -1.42 20.65 15.20
C LYS A 123 -0.17 20.16 14.42
N ARG A 124 0.10 18.85 14.36
CA ARG A 124 1.08 18.21 13.48
C ARG A 124 0.53 16.90 12.94
N MET A 125 0.11 16.92 11.68
CA MET A 125 -0.24 15.73 10.90
C MET A 125 0.94 14.74 10.93
N ARG A 126 0.72 13.56 11.50
CA ARG A 126 1.67 12.45 11.48
C ARG A 126 1.25 11.50 10.37
N PHE A 127 2.21 11.10 9.54
CA PHE A 127 2.04 9.94 8.67
C PHE A 127 1.90 8.72 9.58
N LEU A 128 0.67 8.26 9.80
CA LEU A 128 0.38 7.00 10.48
C LEU A 128 0.32 5.92 9.40
N SER A 129 0.91 4.75 9.65
CA SER A 129 0.58 3.56 8.87
C SER A 129 -0.92 3.34 8.97
N LEU A 130 -1.58 3.00 7.85
CA LEU A 130 -3.00 2.67 7.88
C LEU A 130 -3.24 1.36 8.63
N ASP A 131 -2.21 0.52 8.71
CA ASP A 131 -2.21 -0.71 9.49
C ASP A 131 -1.71 -0.39 10.91
N GLU A 132 -2.55 -0.70 11.91
CA GLU A 132 -2.30 -0.44 13.34
C GLU A 132 -1.10 -1.20 13.93
N GLU A 133 -0.47 -2.11 13.17
CA GLU A 133 0.47 -3.08 13.75
C GLU A 133 1.93 -2.63 13.89
N GLU A 134 2.37 -1.52 13.29
CA GLU A 134 3.77 -1.09 13.44
C GLU A 134 3.97 -0.14 14.63
N PRO A 135 4.70 -0.56 15.70
CA PRO A 135 4.96 0.31 16.84
C PRO A 135 5.71 1.55 16.38
N ILE A 136 5.21 2.73 16.76
CA ILE A 136 5.84 4.01 16.42
C ILE A 136 7.28 3.98 16.93
N PRO A 137 8.29 4.13 16.06
CA PRO A 137 9.68 4.05 16.49
C PRO A 137 9.92 5.10 17.59
N GLN A 138 10.47 4.64 18.71
CA GLN A 138 10.83 5.51 19.82
C GLN A 138 12.27 6.00 19.62
N MET A 139 12.58 7.20 20.10
CA MET A 139 13.91 7.78 19.89
C MET A 139 14.81 7.46 21.06
N GLU A 140 15.89 6.74 20.78
CA GLU A 140 16.92 6.37 21.74
C GLU A 140 18.20 7.16 21.48
N LEU A 141 18.85 7.64 22.54
CA LEU A 141 20.08 8.40 22.47
C LEU A 141 21.08 7.87 23.50
N ASN A 142 22.35 7.79 23.12
CA ASN A 142 23.40 7.41 24.04
C ASN A 142 23.91 8.63 24.82
N ILE A 143 23.63 8.67 26.12
CA ILE A 143 24.12 9.68 27.05
C ILE A 143 25.16 9.02 27.96
N ARG A 144 26.44 9.39 27.80
CA ARG A 144 27.56 8.89 28.62
C ARG A 144 27.69 7.36 28.70
N GLY A 145 27.37 6.66 27.61
CA GLY A 145 27.44 5.20 27.52
C GLY A 145 26.11 4.48 27.82
N GLN A 146 25.09 5.20 28.27
CA GLN A 146 23.78 4.65 28.59
C GLN A 146 22.78 5.00 27.49
N VAL A 147 22.08 3.98 26.96
CA VAL A 147 21.01 4.19 25.99
C VAL A 147 19.77 4.69 26.73
N THR A 148 19.37 5.91 26.41
CA THR A 148 18.28 6.60 27.07
C THR A 148 17.15 6.87 26.09
N LEU A 149 15.93 6.57 26.52
CA LEU A 149 14.72 6.84 25.74
C LEU A 149 14.31 8.32 25.88
N VAL A 150 14.15 9.02 24.75
CA VAL A 150 13.94 10.47 24.73
C VAL A 150 12.72 10.85 23.88
N GLY A 151 11.86 11.73 24.41
CA GLY A 151 10.86 12.45 23.60
C GLY A 151 9.43 11.88 23.55
N GLY A 152 8.90 11.33 24.65
CA GLY A 152 7.49 10.97 24.76
C GLY A 152 6.77 11.67 25.93
N SER A 153 5.49 11.95 25.75
CA SER A 153 4.58 12.43 26.79
C SER A 153 4.21 11.24 27.70
N GLY A 154 4.94 11.00 28.78
CA GLY A 154 4.62 9.89 29.68
C GLY A 154 5.59 9.81 30.85
N ARG A 155 5.04 9.60 32.05
CA ARG A 155 5.63 9.83 33.37
C ARG A 155 6.69 8.79 33.81
N GLU A 156 7.00 7.79 33.00
CA GLU A 156 7.89 6.68 33.37
C GLU A 156 8.92 6.38 32.27
N GLY A 157 10.19 6.30 32.66
CA GLY A 157 11.31 5.83 31.83
C GLY A 157 11.85 6.77 30.75
N LYS A 158 11.33 8.00 30.62
CA LYS A 158 11.74 8.94 29.54
C LYS A 158 12.54 10.11 30.10
N THR A 159 13.79 10.22 29.68
CA THR A 159 14.64 11.36 30.07
C THR A 159 14.29 12.59 29.23
N GLN A 160 13.90 13.65 29.91
CA GLN A 160 13.68 14.95 29.30
C GLN A 160 15.00 15.75 29.30
N ILE A 161 15.49 16.07 28.10
CA ILE A 161 16.70 16.87 27.91
C ILE A 161 16.31 18.29 27.51
N ASN A 162 16.80 19.29 28.25
CA ASN A 162 16.76 20.66 27.81
C ASN A 162 17.80 20.86 26.71
N TRP A 163 17.36 20.86 25.45
CA TRP A 163 18.26 20.99 24.30
C TRP A 163 18.99 22.33 24.20
N LYS A 164 18.60 23.36 24.95
CA LYS A 164 19.29 24.66 24.99
C LYS A 164 20.42 24.66 26.01
N THR A 165 20.14 24.19 27.22
CA THR A 165 21.08 24.25 28.35
C THR A 165 21.87 22.96 28.55
N GLY A 166 21.39 21.81 28.10
CA GLY A 166 21.99 20.50 28.34
C GLY A 166 21.66 19.89 29.71
N VAL A 167 20.71 20.48 30.43
CA VAL A 167 20.20 19.92 31.69
C VAL A 167 19.27 18.75 31.38
N TYR A 168 19.45 17.62 32.05
CA TYR A 168 18.56 16.46 31.97
C TYR A 168 18.38 15.78 33.33
N ILE A 169 17.32 14.99 33.47
CA ILE A 169 17.06 14.19 34.69
C ILE A 169 17.50 12.75 34.41
N ASP A 170 18.45 12.28 35.20
CA ASP A 170 18.97 10.92 35.16
C ASP A 170 18.01 9.93 35.84
N GLU A 171 18.24 8.62 35.66
CA GLU A 171 17.38 7.54 36.20
C GLU A 171 17.25 7.58 37.73
N LYS A 172 18.24 8.15 38.41
CA LYS A 172 18.23 8.39 39.86
C LYS A 172 17.46 9.65 40.26
N CYS A 173 16.65 10.20 39.36
CA CYS A 173 15.95 11.48 39.47
C CYS A 173 16.88 12.67 39.79
N LYS A 174 18.17 12.57 39.46
CA LYS A 174 19.15 13.63 39.70
C LYS A 174 19.29 14.51 38.48
N LEU A 175 19.34 15.81 38.72
CA LEU A 175 19.60 16.80 37.70
C LEU A 175 21.09 16.71 37.29
N GLN A 176 21.34 16.38 36.03
CA GLN A 176 22.68 16.34 35.46
C GLN A 176 22.85 17.43 34.40
N GLN A 177 24.08 17.94 34.28
CA GLN A 177 24.46 18.97 33.31
C GLN A 177 25.44 18.36 32.31
N LEU A 178 25.08 18.44 31.03
CA LEU A 178 25.97 18.09 29.92
C LEU A 178 26.95 19.22 29.66
N SER A 179 28.18 18.88 29.30
CA SER A 179 29.13 19.84 28.73
C SER A 179 28.65 20.32 27.35
N LYS A 180 29.18 21.45 26.88
CA LYS A 180 28.80 22.03 25.58
C LYS A 180 29.10 21.07 24.42
N SER A 181 30.22 20.35 24.48
CA SER A 181 30.62 19.37 23.45
C SER A 181 29.74 18.10 23.48
N GLU A 182 29.41 17.58 24.66
CA GLU A 182 28.47 16.47 24.83
C GLU A 182 27.08 16.85 24.30
N LEU A 183 26.58 18.04 24.67
CA LEU A 183 25.28 18.54 24.21
C LEU A 183 25.22 18.67 22.68
N GLU A 184 26.27 19.18 22.06
CA GLU A 184 26.34 19.31 20.61
C GLU A 184 26.37 17.95 19.91
N THR A 185 27.08 16.98 20.48
CA THR A 185 27.09 15.59 20.00
C THR A 185 25.70 14.97 20.06
N LEU A 186 25.00 15.15 21.19
CA LEU A 186 23.61 14.68 21.35
C LEU A 186 22.63 15.38 20.41
N ARG A 187 22.80 16.68 20.14
CA ARG A 187 21.97 17.40 19.15
C ARG A 187 22.15 16.82 17.76
N ARG A 188 23.38 16.50 17.36
CA ARG A 188 23.69 15.86 16.07
C ARG A 188 23.09 14.46 16.01
N GLU A 189 23.26 13.65 17.05
CA GLU A 189 22.68 12.30 17.12
C GLU A 189 21.15 12.34 17.06
N ARG A 190 20.51 13.20 17.85
CA ARG A 190 19.06 13.43 17.79
C ARG A 190 18.61 13.85 16.37
N ASN A 191 19.35 14.72 15.70
CA ASN A 191 19.02 15.12 14.32
C ASN A 191 19.17 13.94 13.34
N ARG A 192 20.22 13.13 13.48
CA ARG A 192 20.39 11.89 12.71
C ARG A 192 19.19 10.95 12.92
N MET A 193 18.82 10.70 14.17
CA MET A 193 17.69 9.85 14.53
C MET A 193 16.36 10.41 14.03
N HIS A 194 16.10 11.71 14.18
CA HIS A 194 14.91 12.34 13.60
C HIS A 194 14.86 12.22 12.08
N ALA A 195 15.98 12.42 11.39
CA ALA A 195 16.06 12.25 9.95
C ALA A 195 15.78 10.80 9.54
N LYS A 196 16.36 9.82 10.24
CA LYS A 196 16.10 8.39 10.04
C LYS A 196 14.62 8.05 10.23
N MET A 197 14.07 8.32 11.41
CA MET A 197 12.68 8.02 11.74
C MET A 197 11.68 8.73 10.81
N THR A 198 11.97 9.96 10.37
CA THR A 198 11.12 10.68 9.40
C THR A 198 11.15 10.03 8.03
N ARG A 199 12.31 9.52 7.59
CA ARG A 199 12.42 8.77 6.32
C ARG A 199 11.68 7.45 6.41
N ASP A 200 11.86 6.71 7.50
CA ASP A 200 11.23 5.41 7.70
C ASP A 200 9.71 5.55 7.77
N ARG A 201 9.19 6.48 8.57
CA ARG A 201 7.75 6.77 8.64
C ARG A 201 7.14 7.10 7.28
N LYS A 202 7.84 7.90 6.46
CA LYS A 202 7.39 8.20 5.09
C LYS A 202 7.45 6.99 4.17
N ARG A 203 8.46 6.11 4.33
CA ARG A 203 8.58 4.86 3.58
C ARG A 203 7.41 3.93 3.91
N CYS A 204 7.13 3.70 5.19
CA CYS A 204 6.00 2.89 5.63
C CYS A 204 4.67 3.45 5.12
N PHE A 205 4.47 4.78 5.21
CA PHE A 205 3.26 5.41 4.68
C PHE A 205 3.06 5.20 3.18
N ILE A 206 4.12 5.39 2.38
CA ILE A 206 4.05 5.14 0.93
C ILE A 206 3.79 3.67 0.62
N ALA A 207 4.40 2.75 1.38
CA ALA A 207 4.16 1.31 1.23
C ALA A 207 2.72 0.94 1.56
N SER A 208 2.16 1.52 2.63
CA SER A 208 0.76 1.33 3.03
C SER A 208 -0.20 1.85 1.97
N LEU A 209 0.01 3.06 1.43
CA LEU A 209 -0.78 3.58 0.29
C LEU A 209 -0.75 2.65 -0.92
N LYS A 210 0.43 2.14 -1.29
CA LYS A 210 0.56 1.20 -2.42
C LYS A 210 -0.21 -0.10 -2.17
N ARG A 211 -0.18 -0.62 -0.94
CA ARG A 211 -0.94 -1.83 -0.58
C ARG A 211 -2.45 -1.60 -0.71
N VAL A 212 -2.94 -0.46 -0.24
CA VAL A 212 -4.37 -0.08 -0.36
C VAL A 212 -4.77 0.01 -1.83
N ILE A 213 -3.96 0.66 -2.67
CA ILE A 213 -4.20 0.73 -4.12
C ILE A 213 -4.28 -0.68 -4.72
N SER A 214 -3.32 -1.56 -4.45
CA SER A 214 -3.34 -2.93 -4.98
C SER A 214 -4.59 -3.70 -4.55
N LYS A 215 -5.00 -3.57 -3.28
CA LYS A 215 -6.23 -4.20 -2.78
C LYS A 215 -7.48 -3.65 -3.48
N LEU A 216 -7.57 -2.34 -3.67
CA LEU A 216 -8.69 -1.72 -4.37
C LEU A 216 -8.72 -2.13 -5.85
N GLU A 217 -7.57 -2.30 -6.49
CA GLU A 217 -7.48 -2.80 -7.87
C GLU A 217 -8.01 -4.24 -7.98
N GLU A 218 -7.62 -5.12 -7.06
CA GLU A 218 -8.11 -6.50 -6.96
C GLU A 218 -9.64 -6.53 -6.70
N ASP A 219 -10.11 -5.75 -5.73
CA ASP A 219 -11.53 -5.66 -5.40
C ASP A 219 -12.36 -5.13 -6.59
N ASN A 220 -11.90 -4.08 -7.27
CA ASN A 220 -12.57 -3.54 -8.45
C ASN A 220 -12.59 -4.55 -9.59
N GLN A 221 -11.50 -5.28 -9.79
CA GLN A 221 -11.44 -6.32 -10.82
C GLN A 221 -12.49 -7.41 -10.55
N HIS A 222 -12.60 -7.89 -9.31
CA HIS A 222 -13.61 -8.88 -8.94
C HIS A 222 -15.06 -8.36 -9.11
N LEU A 223 -15.30 -7.09 -8.77
CA LEU A 223 -16.62 -6.47 -8.96
C LEU A 223 -16.99 -6.35 -10.44
N ARG A 224 -16.03 -5.98 -11.31
CA ARG A 224 -16.24 -5.95 -12.76
C ARG A 224 -16.58 -7.34 -13.31
N GLU A 225 -15.83 -8.37 -12.92
CA GLU A 225 -16.10 -9.76 -13.31
C GLU A 225 -17.47 -10.24 -12.84
N THR A 226 -17.91 -9.79 -11.67
CA THR A 226 -19.24 -10.10 -11.14
C THR A 226 -20.34 -9.44 -11.95
N LEU A 227 -20.19 -8.17 -12.32
CA LEU A 227 -21.13 -7.49 -13.22
C LEU A 227 -21.19 -8.16 -14.60
N GLU A 228 -20.05 -8.58 -15.14
CA GLU A 228 -20.02 -9.28 -16.43
C GLU A 228 -20.78 -10.61 -16.36
N ARG A 229 -20.66 -11.35 -15.26
CA ARG A 229 -21.48 -12.56 -15.01
C ARG A 229 -22.97 -12.25 -14.98
N TYR A 230 -23.40 -11.18 -14.31
CA TYR A 230 -24.81 -10.77 -14.30
C TYR A 230 -25.32 -10.42 -15.70
N ARG A 231 -24.52 -9.71 -16.50
CA ARG A 231 -24.87 -9.40 -17.89
C ARG A 231 -25.01 -10.64 -18.76
N ALA A 232 -24.12 -11.62 -18.57
CA ALA A 232 -24.19 -12.88 -19.32
C ALA A 232 -25.41 -13.73 -18.95
N THR A 233 -25.90 -13.66 -17.70
CA THR A 233 -27.11 -14.38 -17.29
C THR A 233 -28.40 -13.76 -17.81
N ASP A 234 -28.43 -12.45 -18.05
CA ASP A 234 -29.61 -11.76 -18.60
C ASP A 234 -29.86 -12.10 -20.10
N ASP A 235 -28.83 -12.54 -20.83
CA ASP A 235 -28.92 -12.88 -22.28
C ASP A 235 -29.38 -14.32 -22.54
N HIS A 236 -29.45 -15.20 -21.53
CA HIS A 236 -30.03 -16.55 -21.67
C HIS A 236 -31.54 -16.54 -21.36
N SER A 237 -32.33 -15.98 -22.28
CA SER A 237 -33.77 -16.29 -22.34
C SER A 237 -33.95 -17.77 -22.75
N PRO A 238 -34.66 -18.60 -21.97
CA PRO A 238 -34.95 -19.98 -22.33
C PRO A 238 -36.16 -20.04 -23.29
N ASP A 239 -36.04 -19.44 -24.48
CA ASP A 239 -37.08 -19.51 -25.52
C ASP A 239 -36.68 -20.42 -26.70
N GLU A 240 -35.45 -20.92 -26.77
CA GLU A 240 -34.95 -21.74 -27.90
C GLU A 240 -34.97 -23.26 -27.69
N GLU A 241 -35.61 -23.78 -26.62
CA GLU A 241 -35.77 -25.24 -26.42
C GLU A 241 -37.16 -25.80 -26.77
N LYS A 242 -38.05 -25.02 -27.40
CA LYS A 242 -39.38 -25.52 -27.85
C LYS A 242 -39.53 -25.72 -29.36
N LYS A 243 -38.44 -25.78 -30.13
CA LYS A 243 -38.51 -25.99 -31.58
C LYS A 243 -37.82 -27.25 -32.10
N ALA A 244 -37.52 -28.22 -31.24
CA ALA A 244 -36.88 -29.48 -31.65
C ALA A 244 -37.76 -30.74 -31.46
N GLU A 245 -38.99 -30.63 -30.96
CA GLU A 245 -39.86 -31.80 -30.68
C GLU A 245 -41.14 -31.90 -31.55
N SER A 246 -41.23 -31.22 -32.70
CA SER A 246 -42.40 -31.35 -33.60
C SER A 246 -42.13 -31.94 -34.98
N GLU A 247 -40.97 -32.53 -35.25
CA GLU A 247 -40.65 -33.15 -36.56
C GLU A 247 -40.14 -34.61 -36.46
N ALA A 248 -40.60 -35.36 -35.46
CA ALA A 248 -40.21 -36.76 -35.28
C ALA A 248 -41.41 -37.72 -35.12
N GLU A 249 -42.52 -37.48 -35.81
CA GLU A 249 -43.51 -38.53 -36.07
C GLU A 249 -44.08 -38.37 -37.49
N ASP A 250 -43.37 -38.91 -38.49
CA ASP A 250 -44.03 -39.80 -39.43
C ASP A 250 -43.03 -40.61 -40.31
N ASN A 251 -43.36 -41.88 -40.43
CA ASN A 251 -42.96 -42.86 -41.44
C ASN A 251 -41.77 -43.83 -41.16
N PRO A 252 -42.04 -45.15 -41.07
CA PRO A 252 -41.05 -46.18 -40.75
C PRO A 252 -40.52 -46.95 -41.98
N LYS A 253 -39.42 -47.68 -41.73
CA LYS A 253 -38.81 -48.76 -42.54
C LYS A 253 -37.99 -48.32 -43.76
N ILE A 254 -36.68 -48.53 -43.67
CA ILE A 254 -35.98 -49.61 -44.41
C ILE A 254 -34.78 -50.04 -43.57
N ALA A 255 -34.63 -51.35 -43.46
CA ALA A 255 -33.68 -52.05 -42.62
C ALA A 255 -32.40 -52.41 -43.39
N ALA A 256 -31.35 -52.57 -42.58
CA ALA A 256 -30.33 -53.63 -42.63
C ALA A 256 -29.05 -53.43 -43.47
N GLN A 257 -27.97 -53.86 -42.81
CA GLN A 257 -26.65 -54.29 -43.32
C GLN A 257 -25.69 -53.15 -43.72
N GLU A 258 -24.46 -53.06 -43.22
CA GLU A 258 -23.52 -54.13 -42.85
C GLU A 258 -22.63 -53.82 -41.64
N LEU A 259 -22.29 -54.91 -40.95
CA LEU A 259 -21.24 -55.05 -39.95
C LEU A 259 -19.88 -55.28 -40.63
N SER A 260 -18.84 -54.55 -40.22
CA SER A 260 -17.47 -55.07 -40.08
C SER A 260 -16.64 -54.06 -39.29
N ASN A 261 -16.45 -54.28 -37.99
CA ASN A 261 -15.32 -55.00 -37.39
C ASN A 261 -14.03 -54.17 -37.27
N SER A 262 -13.55 -54.10 -36.02
CA SER A 262 -12.18 -54.45 -35.61
C SER A 262 -11.22 -53.34 -35.18
N THR A 263 -11.18 -53.15 -33.85
CA THR A 263 -9.99 -53.35 -32.96
C THR A 263 -8.85 -52.31 -32.88
N HIS A 264 -8.34 -52.21 -31.64
CA HIS A 264 -7.13 -51.57 -31.09
C HIS A 264 -7.28 -50.09 -30.68
N SER A 265 -7.41 -49.71 -29.40
CA SER A 265 -6.68 -50.02 -28.13
C SER A 265 -5.46 -49.14 -27.86
N SER A 266 -5.44 -48.67 -26.61
CA SER A 266 -4.32 -48.22 -25.77
C SER A 266 -3.93 -46.74 -25.74
N ALA A 267 -4.35 -46.14 -24.62
CA ALA A 267 -3.59 -45.27 -23.73
C ALA A 267 -2.07 -45.18 -23.95
N PHE A 268 -1.54 -43.95 -23.86
CA PHE A 268 -0.41 -43.70 -22.97
C PHE A 268 -0.42 -42.26 -22.47
N ASN A 269 -0.35 -42.16 -21.15
CA ASN A 269 -0.28 -40.96 -20.34
C ASN A 269 1.20 -40.63 -20.06
N SER A 270 1.49 -39.44 -19.54
CA SER A 270 2.74 -39.03 -18.86
C SER A 270 3.73 -38.13 -19.61
N SER A 271 3.63 -36.83 -19.30
CA SER A 271 4.59 -36.05 -18.47
C SER A 271 6.05 -35.83 -18.89
N MET A 272 6.48 -34.60 -18.56
CA MET A 272 7.80 -34.09 -18.16
C MET A 272 8.69 -33.35 -19.19
N TYR A 273 8.91 -32.06 -18.85
CA TYR A 273 10.14 -31.21 -18.87
C TYR A 273 11.14 -31.42 -20.04
N THR A 274 11.71 -30.38 -20.65
CA THR A 274 12.72 -29.50 -20.03
C THR A 274 13.07 -28.33 -20.98
N ILE A 275 13.46 -27.23 -20.36
CA ILE A 275 14.08 -25.99 -20.86
C ILE A 275 15.34 -26.25 -21.72
N GLY A 276 15.52 -25.41 -22.74
CA GLY A 276 16.79 -25.17 -23.45
C GLY A 276 16.70 -23.89 -24.26
#